data_AF-A0A420NVE1-F1
#
_entry.id   AF-A0A420NVE1-F1
#
_cell.length_a   1.000
_cell.length_b   1.000
_cell.length_c   1.000
_cell.angle_alpha   90.00
_cell.angle_beta   90.00
_cell.angle_gamma   90.00
#
_symmetry.space_group_name_H-M   'P 1'
#
loop_
_entity.id
_entity.type
_entity.pdbx_description
1 polymer ?
#
loop_
_entity_poly.entity_id
_entity_poly.type
_entity_poly.pdbx_seq_one_letter_code
_entity_poly.pdbx_strand_id
1 'polypeptide(L)'
;MKDVGITTWIAHGSLLAWHWNARIFPWEWDLDVHVYLRGLQELVSCCNSSVYKFGTEGKYLLDVNAFVWERDGMVDPANRIDARWIDLATGLYVDITAVEEADDVEEEEGLPAAKDGHRYRGRDVLPLRAAQFEDVEVLVPHNATVVLENEYGREALARRVFRGFHEDPREWEAITSDMTSR
;
A
#
# COMPACT_ATOMS: atom_id res chain seq x y z
N MET A 1 7.11 12.31 -2.98
CA MET A 1 8.03 11.15 -2.81
C MET A 1 9.18 11.18 -3.80
N LYS A 2 8.93 11.07 -5.11
CA LYS A 2 9.97 11.12 -6.17
C LYS A 2 10.82 12.40 -6.12
N ASP A 3 10.20 13.57 -5.92
CA ASP A 3 10.90 14.87 -5.87
C ASP A 3 11.94 14.97 -4.75
N VAL A 4 11.80 14.16 -3.70
CA VAL A 4 12.73 14.07 -2.56
C VAL A 4 13.56 12.79 -2.57
N GLY A 5 13.56 12.06 -3.69
CA GLY A 5 14.40 10.87 -3.88
C GLY A 5 13.95 9.64 -3.11
N ILE A 6 12.70 9.58 -2.64
CA ILE A 6 12.18 8.43 -1.89
C ILE A 6 11.52 7.45 -2.85
N THR A 7 12.04 6.23 -2.88
CA THR A 7 11.43 5.08 -3.57
C THR A 7 10.15 4.66 -2.85
N THR A 8 9.07 4.49 -3.61
CA THR A 8 7.74 4.12 -3.12
C THR A 8 7.15 3.08 -4.07
N TRP A 9 6.52 2.04 -3.52
CA TRP A 9 5.77 1.03 -4.29
C TRP A 9 4.43 0.77 -3.61
N ILE A 10 3.44 0.34 -4.39
CA ILE A 10 2.12 0.01 -3.86
C ILE A 10 2.18 -1.31 -3.08
N ALA A 11 1.42 -1.38 -1.99
CA ALA A 11 1.39 -2.52 -1.06
C ALA A 11 -0.07 -2.91 -0.74
N HIS A 12 -0.26 -3.97 0.04
CA HIS A 12 -1.54 -4.34 0.66
C HIS A 12 -2.75 -4.26 -0.30
N GLY A 13 -3.79 -3.49 0.06
CA GLY A 13 -5.02 -3.38 -0.70
C GLY A 13 -4.78 -2.78 -2.08
N SER A 14 -3.87 -1.82 -2.20
CA SER A 14 -3.49 -1.22 -3.49
C SER A 14 -2.78 -2.21 -4.42
N LEU A 15 -1.88 -3.03 -3.88
CA LEU A 15 -1.21 -4.09 -4.65
C LEU A 15 -2.20 -5.20 -5.05
N LEU A 16 -3.15 -5.52 -4.18
CA LEU A 16 -4.21 -6.49 -4.47
C LEU A 16 -5.14 -5.96 -5.57
N ALA A 17 -5.54 -4.69 -5.50
CA ALA A 17 -6.31 -4.01 -6.54
C ALA A 17 -5.56 -4.00 -7.88
N TRP A 18 -4.25 -3.74 -7.83
CA TRP A 18 -3.36 -3.84 -9.00
C TRP A 18 -3.36 -5.23 -9.63
N HIS A 19 -3.31 -6.29 -8.82
CA HIS A 19 -3.28 -7.67 -9.31
C HIS A 19 -4.50 -8.04 -10.16
N TRP A 20 -5.68 -7.50 -9.83
CA TRP A 20 -6.92 -7.85 -10.52
C TRP A 20 -7.06 -7.14 -11.88
N ASN A 21 -7.13 -5.81 -11.88
CA ASN A 21 -7.40 -5.04 -13.10
C ASN A 21 -6.71 -3.67 -13.11
N ALA A 22 -5.73 -3.44 -12.22
CA ALA A 22 -5.03 -2.17 -12.12
C ALA A 22 -5.92 -0.96 -11.80
N ARG A 23 -7.08 -1.20 -11.16
CA ARG A 23 -8.01 -0.18 -10.66
C ARG A 23 -8.22 -0.34 -9.17
N ILE A 24 -8.46 0.78 -8.48
CA ILE A 24 -8.87 0.80 -7.09
C ILE A 24 -10.17 0.01 -6.95
N PHE A 25 -10.30 -0.75 -5.88
CA PHE A 25 -11.56 -1.41 -5.62
C PHE A 25 -12.63 -0.35 -5.27
N PRO A 26 -13.89 -0.49 -5.75
CA PRO A 26 -14.95 0.48 -5.51
C PRO A 26 -15.35 0.71 -4.04
N TRP A 27 -14.89 -0.16 -3.13
CA TRP A 27 -15.21 -0.11 -1.70
C TRP A 27 -14.05 0.39 -0.84
N GLU A 28 -12.90 0.72 -1.42
CA GLU A 28 -11.74 1.23 -0.70
C GLU A 28 -11.78 2.76 -0.61
N TRP A 29 -11.22 3.29 0.48
CA TRP A 29 -11.21 4.73 0.79
C TRP A 29 -9.79 5.29 0.89
N ASP A 30 -8.81 4.42 0.70
CA ASP A 30 -7.41 4.67 0.87
C ASP A 30 -6.58 3.88 -0.16
N LEU A 31 -5.32 4.28 -0.27
CA LEU A 31 -4.28 3.54 -0.98
C LEU A 31 -3.16 3.22 0.00
N ASP A 32 -2.46 2.11 -0.23
CA ASP A 32 -1.38 1.64 0.60
C ASP A 32 -0.08 1.67 -0.17
N VAL A 33 0.95 2.26 0.42
CA VAL A 33 2.29 2.22 -0.12
C VAL A 33 3.32 1.84 0.92
N HIS A 34 4.37 1.21 0.44
CA HIS A 34 5.58 1.04 1.21
C HIS A 34 6.65 2.04 0.79
N VAL A 35 7.47 2.35 1.78
CA VAL A 35 8.75 3.05 1.62
C VAL A 35 9.79 2.32 2.45
N TYR A 36 11.07 2.50 2.13
CA TYR A 36 12.12 2.12 3.08
C TYR A 36 12.08 3.02 4.32
N LEU A 37 12.40 2.46 5.49
CA LEU A 37 12.47 3.22 6.75
C LEU A 37 13.35 4.47 6.65
N ARG A 38 14.46 4.38 5.93
CA ARG A 38 15.31 5.56 5.66
C ARG A 38 14.54 6.67 4.93
N GLY A 39 13.70 6.32 3.96
CA GLY A 39 12.86 7.29 3.26
C GLY A 39 11.83 7.92 4.17
N LEU A 40 11.21 7.14 5.07
CA LEU A 40 10.32 7.66 6.10
C LEU A 40 11.06 8.62 7.04
N GLN A 41 12.27 8.29 7.49
CA GLN A 41 13.08 9.18 8.33
C GLN A 41 13.30 10.56 7.69
N GLU A 42 13.57 10.60 6.38
CA GLU A 42 13.68 11.86 5.64
C GLU A 42 12.36 12.63 5.63
N LEU A 43 11.22 11.96 5.39
CA LEU A 43 9.89 12.59 5.46
C LEU A 43 9.61 13.20 6.83
N VAL A 44 9.90 12.48 7.91
CA VAL A 44 9.69 12.96 9.28
C VAL A 44 10.54 14.20 9.53
N SER A 45 11.80 14.19 9.11
CA SER A 45 12.73 15.30 9.36
C SER A 45 12.41 16.55 8.54
N CYS A 46 11.99 16.41 7.28
CA CYS A 46 11.82 17.57 6.40
C CYS A 46 10.40 18.11 6.35
N CYS A 47 9.41 17.24 6.51
CA CYS A 47 8.14 17.42 5.83
C CYS A 47 6.91 17.07 6.67
N ASN A 48 7.07 16.60 7.91
CA ASN A 48 5.93 16.34 8.79
C ASN A 48 5.05 17.59 8.95
N SER A 49 3.73 17.42 8.85
CA SER A 49 2.71 18.47 8.91
C SER A 49 2.83 19.53 7.81
N SER A 50 3.58 19.25 6.74
CA SER A 50 3.65 20.13 5.57
C SER A 50 2.49 19.87 4.61
N VAL A 51 2.11 20.90 3.86
CA VAL A 51 1.11 20.79 2.79
C VAL A 51 1.82 20.83 1.44
N TYR A 52 1.74 19.74 0.70
CA TYR A 52 2.18 19.66 -0.68
C TYR A 52 1.07 20.16 -1.61
N LYS A 53 1.44 20.98 -2.59
CA LYS A 53 0.52 21.47 -3.62
C LYS A 53 0.80 20.76 -4.93
N PHE A 54 -0.23 20.17 -5.51
CA PHE A 54 -0.15 19.48 -6.79
C PHE A 54 -1.17 20.08 -7.77
N GLY A 55 -0.69 20.52 -8.94
CA GLY A 55 -1.51 21.26 -9.88
C GLY A 55 -2.04 22.58 -9.31
N THR A 56 -3.23 22.99 -9.74
CA THR A 56 -3.84 24.27 -9.34
C THR A 56 -4.63 24.20 -8.04
N GLU A 57 -5.25 23.05 -7.74
CA GLU A 57 -6.19 22.92 -6.62
C GLU A 57 -5.80 21.85 -5.60
N GLY A 58 -4.98 20.86 -5.97
CA GLY A 58 -4.62 19.74 -5.10
C GLY A 58 -3.77 20.19 -3.91
N LYS A 59 -4.23 19.87 -2.71
CA LYS A 59 -3.51 20.14 -1.45
C LYS A 59 -3.52 18.88 -0.60
N TYR A 60 -2.33 18.39 -0.29
CA TYR A 60 -2.15 17.14 0.43
C TYR A 60 -1.33 17.40 1.69
N LEU A 61 -1.88 17.06 2.84
CA LEU A 61 -1.18 17.11 4.12
C LEU A 61 -0.36 15.84 4.29
N LEU A 62 0.93 15.97 4.64
CA LEU A 62 1.72 14.86 5.17
C LEU A 62 1.54 14.82 6.68
N ASP A 63 0.87 13.78 7.17
CA ASP A 63 0.67 13.55 8.60
C ASP A 63 1.49 12.33 9.05
N VAL A 64 2.44 12.53 9.95
CA VAL A 64 3.29 11.45 10.48
C VAL A 64 2.75 11.01 11.83
N ASN A 65 2.61 9.70 12.00
CA ASN A 65 2.14 9.10 13.25
C ASN A 65 3.07 9.48 14.42
N ALA A 66 2.48 9.87 15.56
CA ALA A 66 3.23 10.21 16.78
C ALA A 66 4.13 9.07 17.28
N PHE A 67 3.76 7.82 16.99
CA PHE A 67 4.48 6.61 17.39
C PHE A 67 5.30 6.00 16.24
N VAL A 68 5.69 6.81 15.24
CA VAL A 68 6.48 6.36 14.07
C VAL A 68 7.75 5.57 14.44
N TRP A 69 8.36 5.86 15.59
CA TRP A 69 9.58 5.19 16.07
C TRP A 69 9.33 3.90 16.86
N GLU A 70 8.08 3.64 17.24
CA GLU A 70 7.69 2.33 17.77
C GLU A 70 7.40 1.41 16.60
N ARG A 71 8.28 0.43 16.37
CA ARG A 71 8.24 -0.46 15.19
C ARG A 71 7.43 -1.74 15.43
N ASP A 72 7.04 -2.03 16.67
CA ASP A 72 6.15 -3.13 17.01
C ASP A 72 4.67 -2.69 16.98
N GLY A 73 4.13 -2.53 15.77
CA GLY A 73 2.71 -2.19 15.55
C GLY A 73 1.76 -3.36 15.77
N MET A 74 2.26 -4.52 16.23
CA MET A 74 1.44 -5.67 16.59
C MET A 74 0.93 -5.60 18.03
N VAL A 75 1.57 -4.80 18.88
CA VAL A 75 1.11 -4.52 20.26
C VAL A 75 -0.11 -3.61 20.27
N ASP A 76 -0.10 -2.56 19.44
CA ASP A 76 -1.23 -1.64 19.26
C ASP A 76 -1.67 -1.60 17.80
N PRO A 77 -2.83 -2.21 17.45
CA PRO A 77 -3.38 -2.16 16.09
C PRO A 77 -3.62 -0.74 15.57
N ALA A 78 -3.78 0.27 16.44
CA ALA A 78 -3.89 1.67 16.03
C ALA A 78 -2.56 2.26 15.55
N ASN A 79 -1.44 1.58 15.81
CA ASN A 79 -0.09 1.98 15.45
C ASN A 79 0.51 1.06 14.37
N ARG A 80 -0.24 0.78 13.30
CA ARG A 80 0.28 0.02 12.15
C ARG A 80 0.78 0.89 11.01
N ILE A 81 0.26 2.11 10.91
CA ILE A 81 0.54 3.07 9.84
C ILE A 81 1.54 4.11 10.32
N ASP A 82 2.57 4.37 9.52
CA ASP A 82 3.65 5.29 9.90
C ASP A 82 3.36 6.74 9.52
N ALA A 83 2.74 6.97 8.37
CA ALA A 83 2.36 8.29 7.90
C ALA A 83 1.23 8.22 6.87
N ARG A 84 0.64 9.37 6.57
CA ARG A 84 -0.43 9.53 5.58
C ARG A 84 -0.19 10.73 4.69
N TRP A 85 -0.46 10.59 3.41
CA TRP A 85 -0.83 11.73 2.57
C TRP A 85 -2.34 11.87 2.60
N ILE A 86 -2.86 13.01 3.03
CA ILE A 86 -4.30 13.26 3.16
C ILE A 86 -4.70 14.36 2.18
N ASP A 87 -5.62 14.08 1.26
CA ASP A 87 -6.26 15.10 0.45
C ASP A 87 -7.13 16.00 1.32
N LEU A 88 -6.78 17.27 1.40
CA LEU A 88 -7.49 18.25 2.22
C LEU A 88 -8.87 18.62 1.67
N ALA A 89 -9.17 18.31 0.41
CA ALA A 89 -10.48 18.57 -0.17
C ALA A 89 -11.51 17.48 0.17
N THR A 90 -11.09 16.21 0.13
CA THR A 90 -11.99 15.06 0.23
C THR A 90 -11.83 14.26 1.53
N GLY A 91 -10.67 14.33 2.17
CA GLY A 91 -10.30 13.49 3.31
C GLY A 91 -9.84 12.09 2.93
N LEU A 92 -9.78 11.74 1.64
CA LEU A 92 -9.16 10.50 1.17
C LEU A 92 -7.66 10.52 1.43
N TYR A 93 -7.04 9.36 1.59
CA TYR A 93 -5.65 9.28 2.01
C TYR A 93 -4.86 8.13 1.39
N VAL A 94 -3.53 8.26 1.45
CA VAL A 94 -2.56 7.22 1.12
C VAL A 94 -1.80 6.87 2.39
N ASP A 95 -1.97 5.65 2.87
CA ASP A 95 -1.25 5.08 4.00
C ASP A 95 0.18 4.71 3.59
N ILE A 96 1.14 5.14 4.41
CA ILE A 96 2.56 4.87 4.25
C ILE A 96 2.98 3.96 5.40
N THR A 97 3.46 2.78 5.06
CA THR A 97 4.09 1.85 6.02
C THR A 97 5.55 1.66 5.64
N ALA A 98 6.46 1.96 6.56
CA ALA A 98 7.88 1.74 6.29
C ALA A 98 8.26 0.27 6.47
N VAL A 99 9.11 -0.20 5.56
CA VAL A 99 9.81 -1.49 5.68
C VAL A 99 11.28 -1.27 6.03
N GLU A 100 11.79 -2.12 6.90
CA GLU A 100 13.21 -2.19 7.28
C GLU A 100 13.71 -3.63 7.21
N GLU A 101 14.99 -3.83 6.94
CA GLU A 101 15.60 -5.16 6.98
C GLU A 101 15.53 -5.67 8.42
N ALA A 102 14.90 -6.84 8.64
CA ALA A 102 14.90 -7.46 9.95
C ALA A 102 16.28 -8.07 10.25
N ASP A 103 16.80 -7.84 11.46
CA ASP A 103 18.09 -8.34 11.94
C ASP A 103 18.11 -9.87 12.22
N ASP A 104 17.09 -10.61 11.77
CA ASP A 104 16.88 -12.01 12.15
C ASP A 104 17.77 -12.96 11.33
N VAL A 105 18.84 -13.44 11.97
CA VAL A 105 19.93 -14.25 11.38
C VAL A 105 19.55 -15.73 11.15
N GLU A 106 18.37 -16.18 11.59
CA GLU A 106 18.00 -17.62 11.61
C GLU A 106 17.05 -18.06 10.49
N GLU A 107 16.31 -17.15 9.85
CA GLU A 107 15.50 -17.46 8.67
C GLU A 107 16.10 -16.74 7.47
N GLU A 108 16.58 -17.48 6.46
CA GLU A 108 17.18 -17.01 5.19
C GLU A 108 17.12 -15.48 4.97
N GLU A 109 18.12 -14.76 5.50
CA GLU A 109 18.51 -13.36 5.26
C GLU A 109 17.38 -12.31 5.19
N GLY A 110 17.26 -11.50 6.25
CA GLY A 110 17.00 -10.05 6.14
C GLY A 110 15.65 -9.66 5.56
N LEU A 111 14.58 -10.35 5.96
CA LEU A 111 13.23 -10.09 5.46
C LEU A 111 12.83 -8.63 5.74
N PRO A 112 12.49 -7.80 4.73
CA PRO A 112 11.86 -6.51 5.00
C PRO A 112 10.62 -6.73 5.88
N ALA A 113 10.60 -6.14 7.06
CA ALA A 113 9.49 -6.19 7.99
C ALA A 113 8.77 -4.84 7.98
N ALA A 114 7.46 -4.90 7.78
CA ALA A 114 6.57 -3.78 7.96
C ALA A 114 6.07 -3.75 9.42
N LYS A 115 5.75 -2.55 9.89
CA LYS A 115 5.27 -2.31 11.25
C LYS A 115 3.93 -3.00 11.57
N ASP A 116 3.16 -3.34 10.54
CA ASP A 116 1.93 -4.11 10.63
C ASP A 116 2.13 -5.62 10.84
N GLY A 117 3.38 -6.07 10.98
CA GLY A 117 3.75 -7.45 11.23
C GLY A 117 4.00 -8.28 9.96
N HIS A 118 3.79 -7.73 8.77
CA HIS A 118 4.11 -8.43 7.53
C HIS A 118 5.62 -8.49 7.29
N ARG A 119 6.09 -9.67 6.87
CA ARG A 119 7.49 -9.96 6.56
C ARG A 119 7.59 -10.45 5.13
N TYR A 120 8.54 -9.89 4.38
CA TYR A 120 8.70 -10.18 2.96
C TYR A 120 10.05 -10.82 2.69
N ARG A 121 10.15 -11.68 1.69
CA ARG A 121 11.46 -12.14 1.20
C ARG A 121 12.04 -11.07 0.29
N GLY A 122 13.31 -10.71 0.52
CA GLY A 122 14.00 -9.72 -0.32
C GLY A 122 13.92 -10.06 -1.82
N ARG A 123 14.04 -11.33 -2.19
CA ARG A 123 13.91 -11.82 -3.59
C ARG A 123 12.51 -11.70 -4.21
N ASP A 124 11.48 -11.61 -3.37
CA ASP A 124 10.08 -11.47 -3.81
C ASP A 124 9.69 -10.00 -3.95
N VAL A 125 10.36 -9.11 -3.21
CA VAL A 125 10.17 -7.65 -3.33
C VAL A 125 11.09 -7.06 -4.39
N LEU A 126 12.37 -7.42 -4.39
CA LEU A 126 13.40 -6.79 -5.20
C LEU A 126 13.87 -7.67 -6.36
N PRO A 127 14.24 -7.06 -7.51
CA PRO A 127 14.10 -5.64 -7.82
C PRO A 127 12.63 -5.25 -8.08
N LEU A 128 12.24 -4.05 -7.64
CA LEU A 128 10.92 -3.50 -7.93
C LEU A 128 10.71 -3.37 -9.45
N ARG A 129 9.47 -3.56 -9.89
CA ARG A 129 9.07 -3.50 -11.30
C ARG A 129 8.18 -2.30 -11.55
N ALA A 130 8.41 -1.61 -12.67
CA ALA A 130 7.50 -0.58 -13.15
C ALA A 130 6.18 -1.22 -13.62
N ALA A 131 5.06 -0.59 -13.26
CA ALA A 131 3.71 -0.99 -13.63
C ALA A 131 2.80 0.25 -13.77
N GLN A 132 1.54 0.01 -14.10
CA GLN A 132 0.48 1.01 -14.16
C GLN A 132 -0.61 0.66 -13.15
N PHE A 133 -1.13 1.67 -12.46
CA PHE A 133 -2.28 1.57 -11.56
C PHE A 133 -3.04 2.89 -11.64
N GLU A 134 -4.34 2.84 -11.92
CA GLU A 134 -5.16 4.03 -12.20
C GLU A 134 -4.56 4.94 -13.30
N ASP A 135 -3.99 4.33 -14.34
CA ASP A 135 -3.30 5.02 -15.45
C ASP A 135 -2.09 5.89 -15.00
N VAL A 136 -1.57 5.63 -13.80
CA VAL A 136 -0.36 6.25 -13.24
C VAL A 136 0.77 5.23 -13.12
N GLU A 137 2.00 5.67 -13.41
CA GLU A 137 3.20 4.86 -13.20
C GLU A 137 3.43 4.59 -11.71
N VAL A 138 3.52 3.31 -11.36
CA VAL A 138 3.81 2.84 -10.00
C VAL A 138 4.93 1.81 -10.02
N LEU A 139 5.48 1.52 -8.84
CA LEU A 139 6.35 0.37 -8.63
C LEU A 139 5.56 -0.72 -7.90
N VAL A 140 5.87 -1.99 -8.23
CA VAL A 140 5.35 -3.18 -7.57
C VAL A 140 6.48 -4.14 -7.19
N PRO A 141 6.29 -5.03 -6.21
CA PRO A 141 7.22 -6.12 -5.91
C PRO A 141 7.57 -6.99 -7.12
N HIS A 142 8.79 -7.54 -7.14
CA HIS A 142 9.27 -8.45 -8.19
C HIS A 142 8.30 -9.63 -8.43
N ASN A 143 7.88 -10.28 -7.34
CA ASN A 143 6.95 -11.41 -7.29
C ASN A 143 5.66 -11.02 -6.53
N ALA A 144 4.93 -10.01 -7.01
CA ALA A 144 3.73 -9.50 -6.37
C ALA A 144 2.68 -10.57 -6.00
N THR A 145 2.48 -11.61 -6.83
CA THR A 145 1.56 -12.72 -6.50
C THR A 145 2.00 -13.46 -5.23
N VAL A 146 3.30 -13.71 -5.04
CA VAL A 146 3.81 -14.39 -3.83
C VAL A 146 3.63 -13.51 -2.60
N VAL A 147 3.90 -12.21 -2.75
CA VAL A 147 3.67 -11.22 -1.68
C VAL A 147 2.21 -11.24 -1.24
N LEU A 148 1.28 -11.12 -2.19
CA LEU A 148 -0.16 -11.13 -1.92
C LEU A 148 -0.66 -12.47 -1.38
N GLU A 149 -0.16 -13.61 -1.87
CA GLU A 149 -0.53 -14.93 -1.33
C GLU A 149 -0.12 -15.07 0.14
N ASN A 150 1.03 -14.51 0.53
CA ASN A 150 1.48 -14.54 1.92
C ASN A 150 0.65 -13.60 2.81
N GLU A 151 0.21 -12.45 2.29
CA GLU A 151 -0.59 -11.47 3.04
C GLU A 151 -2.06 -11.89 3.19
N TYR A 152 -2.70 -12.29 2.08
CA TYR A 152 -4.15 -12.47 1.99
C TYR A 152 -4.59 -13.91 1.71
N GLY A 153 -3.64 -14.80 1.42
CA GLY A 153 -3.93 -16.16 0.99
C GLY A 153 -4.37 -16.26 -0.47
N ARG A 154 -4.28 -17.47 -1.04
CA ARG A 154 -4.64 -17.75 -2.43
C ARG A 154 -6.10 -17.46 -2.78
N GLU A 155 -7.00 -17.54 -1.80
CA GLU A 155 -8.42 -17.28 -2.04
C GLU A 155 -8.65 -15.82 -2.47
N ALA A 156 -7.91 -14.86 -1.90
CA ALA A 156 -8.04 -13.45 -2.25
C ALA A 156 -7.69 -13.14 -3.72
N LEU A 157 -6.88 -14.00 -4.35
CA LEU A 157 -6.48 -13.89 -5.76
C LEU A 157 -7.37 -14.68 -6.72
N ALA A 158 -8.30 -15.48 -6.19
CA ALA A 158 -9.16 -16.35 -7.00
C ALA A 158 -10.65 -16.03 -6.85
N ARG A 159 -11.05 -15.43 -5.73
CA ARG A 159 -12.44 -15.15 -5.38
C ARG A 159 -12.97 -13.97 -6.21
N ARG A 160 -13.85 -14.26 -7.16
CA ARG A 160 -14.46 -13.26 -8.07
C ARG A 160 -15.70 -12.56 -7.55
N VAL A 161 -16.05 -12.78 -6.28
CA VAL A 161 -17.20 -12.13 -5.62
C VAL A 161 -16.82 -11.73 -4.20
N PHE A 162 -16.84 -10.44 -3.91
CA PHE A 162 -16.44 -9.90 -2.62
C PHE A 162 -17.19 -8.60 -2.33
N ARG A 163 -17.63 -8.40 -1.08
CA ARG A 163 -18.33 -7.19 -0.61
C ARG A 163 -19.52 -6.71 -1.46
N GLY A 164 -20.21 -7.62 -2.13
CA GLY A 164 -21.35 -7.27 -3.00
C GLY A 164 -20.95 -6.82 -4.41
N PHE A 165 -19.69 -7.02 -4.78
CA PHE A 165 -19.14 -6.77 -6.10
C PHE A 165 -18.68 -8.07 -6.74
N HIS A 166 -18.62 -8.07 -8.07
CA HIS A 166 -18.04 -9.14 -8.85
C HIS A 166 -16.92 -8.62 -9.74
N GLU A 167 -15.99 -9.50 -10.09
CA GLU A 167 -14.90 -9.15 -11.00
C GLU A 167 -15.40 -8.99 -12.43
N ASP A 168 -15.07 -7.86 -13.05
CA ASP A 168 -15.06 -7.63 -14.49
C ASP A 168 -13.61 -7.30 -14.95
N PRO A 169 -13.22 -7.65 -16.20
CA PRO A 169 -11.88 -7.36 -16.70
C PRO A 169 -11.45 -5.89 -16.66
N ARG A 170 -12.39 -4.94 -16.58
CA ARG A 170 -12.09 -3.51 -16.51
C ARG A 170 -12.06 -2.98 -15.09
N GLU A 171 -13.03 -3.37 -14.27
CA GLU A 171 -13.19 -2.91 -12.90
C GLU A 171 -14.05 -3.90 -12.09
N TRP A 172 -14.16 -3.72 -10.78
CA TRP A 172 -15.11 -4.49 -9.99
C TRP A 172 -16.49 -3.82 -10.03
N GLU A 173 -17.54 -4.58 -10.34
CA GLU A 173 -18.88 -4.03 -10.52
C GLU A 173 -19.84 -4.48 -9.43
N ALA A 174 -20.70 -3.56 -8.96
CA ALA A 174 -21.71 -3.87 -7.96
C ALA A 174 -22.70 -4.91 -8.50
N ILE A 175 -22.98 -5.94 -7.71
CA ILE A 175 -23.96 -6.97 -8.05
C ILE A 175 -25.35 -6.35 -7.87
N THR A 176 -26.02 -6.08 -8.99
CA THR A 176 -27.40 -5.58 -8.99
C THR A 176 -28.39 -6.74 -8.95
N SER A 177 -29.62 -6.48 -8.47
CA SER A 177 -30.66 -7.52 -8.27
C SER A 177 -30.97 -8.32 -9.54
N ASP A 178 -30.74 -7.75 -10.72
CA ASP A 178 -31.02 -8.38 -12.01
C ASP A 178 -30.01 -9.49 -12.39
N MET A 179 -28.89 -9.61 -11.69
CA MET A 179 -27.88 -10.66 -11.91
C MET A 179 -28.15 -11.95 -11.10
N THR A 180 -29.16 -11.95 -10.23
CA THR A 180 -29.50 -13.11 -9.37
C THR A 180 -30.50 -14.08 -10.01
N SER A 181 -30.93 -13.85 -11.26
CA SER A 181 -31.87 -14.70 -12.01
C SER A 181 -31.25 -15.43 -13.21
N ARG A 182 -30.01 -15.91 -13.09
CA ARG A 182 -29.43 -16.85 -14.06
C ARG A 182 -28.72 -18.01 -13.39
#